data_AF-A0A833RW96-F1
#
_entry.id   AF-A0A833RW96-F1
#
_cell.length_a   1.000
_cell.length_b   1.000
_cell.length_c   1.000
_cell.angle_alpha   90.00
_cell.angle_beta   90.00
_cell.angle_gamma   90.00
#
_symmetry.space_group_name_H-M   'P 1'
#
loop_
_entity.id
_entity.type
_entity.pdbx_description
1 polymer ?
#
loop_
_entity_poly.entity_id
_entity_poly.type
_entity_poly.pdbx_seq_one_letter_code
_entity_poly.pdbx_strand_id
1 'polypeptide(L)'
;MLELIRIVTPDSTEYRYFPITRSNIRLSVQAAHDARISLRTHLGGDSNIYEIIIGGWRNTISMIKRNNQEQGVTATETRNILNDQHMCNIWIQWYCDGTLQVGYQSGVVFLSYKDKNPFVINYIGVGTVWGATGEFLIEESPYTSVVVRQQMVDTSYCWIDYNELDDFPQNAVMASEDGLYIGRAHHRESLTPGGIRNNICIIPWGGASHDKTNFQIFCGKEVNWVKSWEGSVPLYALPAGESEDGYALFIGRVLHDGIYHVGKIQPNHQACYIPVHGREERYIDYETLVVCDHYAAEYVGR
;
A
#
# COMPACT_ATOMS: atom_id res chain seq x y z
N MET A 1 -4.70 15.26 -15.20
CA MET A 1 -3.86 15.98 -14.21
C MET A 1 -3.30 14.89 -13.31
N LEU A 2 -1.98 14.83 -13.09
CA LEU A 2 -1.41 13.86 -12.15
C LEU A 2 -1.79 14.32 -10.73
N GLU A 3 -2.48 13.48 -9.97
CA GLU A 3 -2.72 13.74 -8.54
C GLU A 3 -1.42 13.50 -7.77
N LEU A 4 -1.17 14.35 -6.78
CA LEU A 4 0.04 14.31 -5.96
C LEU A 4 -0.38 14.13 -4.50
N ILE A 5 0.19 13.13 -3.83
CA ILE A 5 0.04 12.98 -2.37
C ILE A 5 0.99 13.97 -1.70
N ARG A 6 0.44 14.84 -0.86
CA ARG A 6 1.21 15.80 -0.06
C ARG A 6 1.46 15.24 1.34
N ILE A 7 2.74 15.11 1.73
CA ILE A 7 3.17 14.59 3.03
C ILE A 7 4.11 15.60 3.70
N VAL A 8 3.71 16.12 4.86
CA VAL A 8 4.55 17.05 5.65
C VAL A 8 5.23 16.30 6.79
N THR A 9 6.54 16.18 6.77
CA THR A 9 7.33 15.46 7.77
C THR A 9 7.95 16.43 8.80
N PRO A 10 7.81 16.16 10.11
CA PRO A 10 8.54 16.89 11.15
C PRO A 10 9.98 16.37 11.26
N ASP A 11 10.81 17.05 12.07
CA ASP A 11 12.10 16.51 12.53
C ASP A 11 11.86 15.28 13.42
N SER A 12 11.96 14.09 12.84
CA SER A 12 11.70 12.83 13.53
C SER A 12 12.41 11.68 12.84
N THR A 13 12.89 10.72 13.63
CA THR A 13 13.43 9.46 13.11
C THR A 13 12.35 8.54 12.53
N GLU A 14 11.08 8.88 12.71
CA GLU A 14 9.95 8.13 12.18
C GLU A 14 9.66 8.49 10.72
N TYR A 15 9.43 7.46 9.91
CA TYR A 15 9.04 7.61 8.52
C TYR A 15 7.53 7.49 8.37
N ARG A 16 6.98 8.23 7.43
CA ARG A 16 5.60 8.04 6.96
C ARG A 16 5.60 7.08 5.80
N TYR A 17 5.23 5.83 6.08
CA TYR A 17 5.21 4.76 5.10
C TYR A 17 3.90 4.73 4.31
N PHE A 18 4.03 4.42 3.04
CA PHE A 18 2.94 4.04 2.17
C PHE A 18 3.42 2.92 1.25
N PRO A 19 2.50 2.09 0.74
CA PRO A 19 2.87 0.97 -0.11
C PRO A 19 3.15 1.43 -1.53
N ILE A 20 3.89 0.59 -2.25
CA ILE A 20 4.22 0.82 -3.65
C ILE A 20 4.15 -0.48 -4.44
N THR A 21 3.56 -0.38 -5.64
CA THR A 21 3.37 -1.50 -6.57
C THR A 21 4.21 -1.38 -7.84
N ARG A 22 4.83 -0.22 -8.03
CA ARG A 22 5.67 0.11 -9.18
C ARG A 22 7.12 -0.11 -8.83
N SER A 23 7.97 -0.25 -9.83
CA SER A 23 9.43 -0.26 -9.64
C SER A 23 10.06 1.14 -9.73
N ASN A 24 9.23 2.19 -9.75
CA ASN A 24 9.65 3.58 -9.89
C ASN A 24 8.67 4.55 -9.22
N ILE A 25 9.21 5.69 -8.81
CA ILE A 25 8.43 6.78 -8.23
C ILE A 25 9.07 8.12 -8.57
N ARG A 26 8.23 9.13 -8.78
CA ARG A 26 8.64 10.52 -8.84
C ARG A 26 8.14 11.24 -7.61
N LEU A 27 9.01 12.05 -7.03
CA LEU A 27 8.67 12.87 -5.88
C LEU A 27 9.36 14.22 -5.96
N SER A 28 8.73 15.20 -5.36
CA SER A 28 9.25 16.53 -5.09
C SER A 28 9.45 16.66 -3.60
N VAL A 29 10.59 17.21 -3.18
CA VAL A 29 10.88 17.43 -1.76
C VAL A 29 11.36 18.86 -1.51
N GLN A 30 10.72 19.54 -0.56
CA GLN A 30 11.13 20.85 -0.05
C GLN A 30 11.54 20.68 1.40
N ALA A 31 12.81 20.93 1.71
CA ALA A 31 13.41 20.85 3.04
C ALA A 31 14.74 21.60 3.03
N ALA A 32 15.21 22.09 4.18
CA ALA A 32 16.52 22.74 4.25
C ALA A 32 17.68 21.75 4.01
N HIS A 33 17.53 20.50 4.49
CA HIS A 33 18.51 19.41 4.40
C HIS A 33 17.88 18.08 4.87
N ASP A 34 18.66 16.99 4.83
CA ASP A 34 18.38 15.70 5.49
C ASP A 34 17.01 15.05 5.19
N ALA A 35 16.56 15.11 3.94
CA ALA A 35 15.42 14.32 3.50
C ALA A 35 15.79 12.83 3.41
N ARG A 36 14.91 11.97 3.92
CA ARG A 36 15.09 10.52 3.97
C ARG A 36 13.98 9.83 3.21
N ILE A 37 14.37 8.85 2.39
CA ILE A 37 13.46 7.93 1.71
C ILE A 37 13.86 6.50 2.09
N SER A 38 12.94 5.71 2.63
CA SER A 38 13.18 4.31 2.99
C SER A 38 12.41 3.39 2.06
N LEU A 39 13.10 2.54 1.29
CA LEU A 39 12.50 1.46 0.50
C LEU A 39 12.62 0.14 1.27
N ARG A 40 11.53 -0.60 1.48
CA ARG A 40 11.55 -1.80 2.35
C ARG A 40 10.55 -2.88 1.93
N THR A 41 10.84 -4.12 2.32
CA THR A 41 10.01 -5.31 2.01
C THR A 41 8.78 -5.41 2.91
N HIS A 42 8.94 -5.14 4.20
CA HIS A 42 7.87 -5.10 5.19
C HIS A 42 8.23 -4.05 6.24
N LEU A 43 7.40 -3.90 7.25
CA LEU A 43 7.56 -2.80 8.20
C LEU A 43 8.05 -3.23 9.58
N GLY A 44 8.19 -4.55 9.79
CA GLY A 44 8.92 -5.12 10.92
C GLY A 44 10.38 -4.68 10.98
N GLY A 45 10.97 -4.68 12.18
CA GLY A 45 12.34 -4.24 12.43
C GLY A 45 13.42 -5.12 11.78
N ASP A 46 13.05 -6.31 11.33
CA ASP A 46 13.86 -7.28 10.59
C ASP A 46 13.79 -7.08 9.06
N SER A 47 13.07 -6.06 8.57
CA SER A 47 12.96 -5.80 7.14
C SER A 47 14.30 -5.49 6.49
N ASN A 48 14.45 -5.97 5.25
CA ASN A 48 15.44 -5.42 4.35
C ASN A 48 15.06 -3.98 3.97
N ILE A 49 16.06 -3.08 3.96
CA ILE A 49 15.86 -1.64 3.78
C ILE A 49 16.95 -1.07 2.86
N TYR A 50 16.55 -0.22 1.92
CA TYR A 50 17.42 0.78 1.33
C TYR A 50 17.03 2.14 1.92
N GLU A 51 17.96 2.79 2.60
CA GLU A 51 17.77 4.16 3.08
C GLU A 51 18.49 5.11 2.11
N ILE A 52 17.73 5.95 1.44
CA ILE A 52 18.21 7.00 0.56
C ILE A 52 18.18 8.31 1.33
N ILE A 53 19.33 8.97 1.39
CA ILE A 53 19.56 10.23 2.07
C ILE A 53 19.79 11.27 0.99
N ILE A 54 19.00 12.34 0.99
CA ILE A 54 19.17 13.47 0.07
C ILE A 54 19.55 14.69 0.89
N GLY A 55 20.63 15.37 0.50
CA GLY A 55 21.09 16.58 1.18
C GLY A 55 21.48 16.35 2.65
N GLY A 56 22.08 15.21 2.98
CA GLY A 56 22.69 14.98 4.30
C GLY A 56 23.99 15.76 4.48
N TRP A 57 24.56 15.68 5.68
CA TRP A 57 25.81 16.37 6.07
C TRP A 57 25.76 17.87 5.76
N ARG A 58 24.74 18.57 6.27
CA ARG A 58 24.49 19.99 5.98
C ARG A 58 24.25 20.26 4.48
N ASN A 59 23.41 19.44 3.85
CA ASN A 59 23.05 19.59 2.45
C ASN A 59 24.24 19.48 1.48
N THR A 60 25.20 18.60 1.76
CA THR A 60 26.41 18.44 0.93
C THR A 60 26.49 17.09 0.23
N ILE A 61 25.87 16.05 0.78
CA ILE A 61 26.02 14.67 0.29
C ILE A 61 24.65 14.00 0.20
N SER A 62 24.44 13.25 -0.87
CA SER A 62 23.37 12.26 -0.96
C SER A 62 23.97 10.85 -0.92
N MET A 63 23.28 9.90 -0.31
CA MET A 63 23.82 8.56 -0.02
C MET A 63 22.72 7.50 -0.09
N ILE A 64 23.08 6.28 -0.49
CA ILE A 64 22.25 5.09 -0.29
C ILE A 64 22.93 4.23 0.78
N LYS A 65 22.17 3.78 1.77
CA LYS A 65 22.57 2.76 2.75
C LYS A 65 21.74 1.51 2.54
N ARG A 66 22.31 0.36 2.89
CA ARG A 66 21.63 -0.92 2.87
C ARG A 66 21.55 -1.49 4.29
N ASN A 67 20.34 -1.78 4.75
CA ASN A 67 20.05 -2.25 6.10
C ASN A 67 20.70 -1.34 7.16
N ASN A 68 20.94 -1.86 8.37
CA ASN A 68 21.54 -1.11 9.47
C ASN A 68 23.07 -0.93 9.33
N GLN A 69 23.60 -0.88 8.10
CA GLN A 69 25.01 -0.61 7.89
C GLN A 69 25.31 0.86 8.18
N GLU A 70 26.35 1.11 9.00
CA GLU A 70 26.79 2.47 9.33
C GLU A 70 27.34 3.21 8.10
N GLN A 71 28.03 2.48 7.21
CA GLN A 71 28.57 3.03 5.98
C GLN A 71 27.56 2.88 4.84
N GLY A 72 27.40 3.96 4.05
CA GLY A 72 26.63 3.92 2.81
C GLY A 72 27.25 3.00 1.78
N VAL A 73 26.41 2.36 0.97
CA VAL A 73 26.85 1.54 -0.17
C VAL A 73 27.26 2.41 -1.37
N THR A 74 26.76 3.64 -1.45
CA THR A 74 27.20 4.65 -2.41
C THR A 74 26.89 6.05 -1.88
N ALA A 75 27.70 7.04 -2.24
CA ALA A 75 27.50 8.43 -1.88
C ALA A 75 28.01 9.35 -3.00
N THR A 76 27.34 10.48 -3.17
CA THR A 76 27.65 11.50 -4.18
C THR A 76 27.56 12.87 -3.55
N GLU A 77 28.49 13.76 -3.93
CA GLU A 77 28.43 15.16 -3.55
C GLU A 77 27.28 15.88 -4.26
N THR A 78 26.35 16.43 -3.49
CA THR A 78 25.13 17.08 -3.97
C THR A 78 24.89 18.37 -3.19
N ARG A 79 25.86 19.29 -3.25
CA ARG A 79 25.82 20.54 -2.49
C ARG A 79 24.57 21.36 -2.83
N ASN A 80 23.84 21.76 -1.79
CA ASN A 80 22.62 22.56 -1.88
C ASN A 80 21.55 21.94 -2.80
N ILE A 81 21.44 20.61 -2.82
CA ILE A 81 20.42 19.91 -3.61
C ILE A 81 19.00 20.17 -3.09
N LEU A 82 18.86 20.31 -1.77
CA LEU A 82 17.61 20.68 -1.12
C LEU A 82 17.54 22.18 -0.85
N ASN A 83 16.33 22.70 -0.71
CA ASN A 83 16.06 24.09 -0.39
C ASN A 83 14.72 24.21 0.37
N ASP A 84 14.63 25.19 1.27
CA ASP A 84 13.44 25.44 2.10
C ASP A 84 12.38 26.33 1.41
N GLN A 85 12.70 26.92 0.26
CA GLN A 85 11.80 27.76 -0.56
C GLN A 85 11.36 27.06 -1.86
N HIS A 86 12.14 26.10 -2.36
CA HIS A 86 11.90 25.44 -3.64
C HIS A 86 11.95 23.92 -3.53
N MET A 87 11.03 23.26 -4.23
CA MET A 87 10.96 21.81 -4.34
C MET A 87 12.09 21.26 -5.22
N CYS A 88 12.78 20.23 -4.73
CA CYS A 88 13.72 19.43 -5.48
C CYS A 88 12.98 18.21 -6.09
N ASN A 89 12.95 18.14 -7.42
CA ASN A 89 12.24 17.07 -8.14
C ASN A 89 13.20 15.94 -8.51
N ILE A 90 12.91 14.74 -8.00
CA ILE A 90 13.71 13.55 -8.23
C ILE A 90 12.83 12.37 -8.66
N TRP A 91 13.48 11.39 -9.26
CA TRP A 91 12.91 10.07 -9.48
C TRP A 91 13.79 9.02 -8.81
N ILE A 92 13.15 7.94 -8.38
CA ILE A 92 13.81 6.76 -7.83
C ILE A 92 13.29 5.57 -8.63
N GLN A 93 14.20 4.72 -9.09
CA GLN A 93 13.88 3.54 -9.89
C GLN A 93 14.74 2.38 -9.44
N TRP A 94 14.12 1.20 -9.34
CA TRP A 94 14.81 -0.06 -9.13
C TRP A 94 14.45 -1.07 -10.21
N TYR A 95 15.30 -2.06 -10.37
CA TYR A 95 15.21 -3.08 -11.41
C TYR A 95 15.38 -4.48 -10.81
N CYS A 96 14.83 -5.49 -11.47
CA CYS A 96 14.92 -6.89 -11.04
C CYS A 96 16.37 -7.41 -10.98
N ASP A 97 17.27 -6.79 -11.74
CA ASP A 97 18.70 -7.11 -11.73
C ASP A 97 19.43 -6.58 -10.48
N GLY A 98 18.72 -5.90 -9.57
CA GLY A 98 19.26 -5.33 -8.33
C GLY A 98 19.83 -3.92 -8.46
N THR A 99 19.70 -3.29 -9.62
CA THR A 99 20.09 -1.88 -9.79
C THR A 99 19.07 -0.96 -9.11
N LEU A 100 19.55 -0.03 -8.27
CA LEU A 100 18.78 1.06 -7.66
C LEU A 100 19.41 2.40 -8.05
N GLN A 101 18.60 3.29 -8.60
CA GLN A 101 19.04 4.59 -9.10
C GLN A 101 18.16 5.73 -8.60
N VAL A 102 18.80 6.87 -8.37
CA VAL A 102 18.15 8.14 -8.07
C VAL A 102 18.67 9.19 -9.04
N GLY A 103 17.76 9.92 -9.66
CA GLY A 103 18.11 10.96 -10.62
C GLY A 103 17.24 12.21 -10.49
N TYR A 104 17.74 13.28 -11.09
CA TYR A 104 17.01 14.53 -11.25
C TYR A 104 15.89 14.35 -12.28
N GLN A 105 14.86 15.18 -12.21
CA GLN A 105 13.80 15.22 -13.22
C GLN A 105 14.32 15.43 -14.66
N SER A 106 15.50 16.03 -14.83
CA SER A 106 16.18 16.16 -16.14
C SER A 106 16.64 14.83 -16.74
N GLY A 107 16.61 13.73 -15.98
CA GLY A 107 17.07 12.40 -16.39
C GLY A 107 18.50 12.07 -15.94
N VAL A 108 19.24 13.02 -15.39
CA VAL A 108 20.61 12.80 -14.91
C VAL A 108 20.58 12.01 -13.60
N VAL A 109 21.24 10.84 -13.60
CA VAL A 109 21.42 9.99 -12.41
C VAL A 109 22.53 10.56 -11.53
N PHE A 110 22.29 10.70 -10.23
CA PHE A 110 23.30 11.15 -9.27
C PHE A 110 23.59 10.12 -8.17
N LEU A 111 22.73 9.12 -7.96
CA LEU A 111 23.04 7.94 -7.16
C LEU A 111 22.73 6.67 -7.96
N SER A 112 23.64 5.71 -7.93
CA SER A 112 23.48 4.40 -8.54
C SER A 112 24.15 3.36 -7.66
N TYR A 113 23.43 2.29 -7.36
CA TYR A 113 23.92 1.16 -6.58
C TYR A 113 23.44 -0.15 -7.22
N LYS A 114 24.33 -1.14 -7.29
CA LYS A 114 24.05 -2.46 -7.83
C LYS A 114 24.12 -3.48 -6.71
N ASP A 115 22.94 -3.92 -6.27
CA ASP A 115 22.83 -4.95 -5.26
C ASP A 115 23.04 -6.34 -5.85
N LYS A 116 23.90 -7.16 -5.22
CA LYS A 116 24.13 -8.56 -5.63
C LYS A 116 23.00 -9.50 -5.18
N ASN A 117 22.28 -9.13 -4.13
CA ASN A 117 21.21 -9.90 -3.49
C ASN A 117 19.99 -8.97 -3.26
N PRO A 118 19.33 -8.45 -4.29
CA PRO A 118 18.22 -7.52 -4.12
C PRO A 118 17.04 -8.17 -3.40
N PHE A 119 16.16 -7.34 -2.83
CA PHE A 119 14.93 -7.76 -2.17
C PHE A 119 13.72 -7.04 -2.78
N VAL A 120 12.54 -7.63 -2.59
CA VAL A 120 11.29 -7.03 -3.03
C VAL A 120 10.99 -5.78 -2.22
N ILE A 121 10.66 -4.69 -2.88
CA ILE A 121 10.25 -3.42 -2.27
C ILE A 121 8.73 -3.33 -2.34
N ASN A 122 8.09 -3.28 -1.17
CA ASN A 122 6.63 -3.17 -1.05
C ASN A 122 6.20 -1.83 -0.44
N TYR A 123 7.10 -1.15 0.27
CA TYR A 123 6.81 0.09 0.95
C TYR A 123 7.90 1.12 0.70
N ILE A 124 7.46 2.37 0.65
CA ILE A 124 8.29 3.56 0.63
C ILE A 124 7.89 4.42 1.82
N GLY A 125 8.88 4.88 2.57
CA GLY A 125 8.71 5.82 3.66
C GLY A 125 9.41 7.12 3.35
N VAL A 126 8.81 8.25 3.74
CA VAL A 126 9.46 9.56 3.67
C VAL A 126 9.57 10.18 5.07
N GLY A 127 10.66 10.91 5.30
CA GLY A 127 10.95 11.54 6.58
C GLY A 127 11.96 12.67 6.43
N THR A 128 12.05 13.53 7.46
CA THR A 128 13.14 14.50 7.64
C THR A 128 13.68 14.37 9.06
N VAL A 129 14.99 14.57 9.21
CA VAL A 129 15.70 14.34 10.48
C VAL A 129 16.74 15.44 10.71
N TRP A 130 17.33 15.45 11.90
CA TRP A 130 18.46 16.30 12.28
C TRP A 130 18.14 17.80 12.24
N GLY A 131 16.95 18.18 12.71
CA GLY A 131 16.49 19.57 12.76
C GLY A 131 15.81 20.04 11.47
N ALA A 132 15.69 19.17 10.45
CA ALA A 132 14.95 19.49 9.24
C ALA A 132 13.47 19.15 9.39
N THR A 133 12.62 19.99 8.80
CA THR A 133 11.24 19.66 8.46
C THR A 133 11.11 19.68 6.94
N GLY A 134 10.22 18.87 6.38
CA GLY A 134 10.08 18.83 4.93
C GLY A 134 8.68 18.51 4.43
N GLU A 135 8.39 18.98 3.23
CA GLU A 135 7.19 18.66 2.48
C GLU A 135 7.55 17.80 1.27
N PHE A 136 6.85 16.68 1.11
CA PHE A 136 6.98 15.77 -0.02
C PHE A 136 5.70 15.82 -0.85
N LEU A 137 5.84 15.99 -2.16
CA LEU A 137 4.78 15.74 -3.14
C LEU A 137 5.14 14.49 -3.91
N ILE A 138 4.29 13.48 -3.86
CA ILE A 138 4.60 12.17 -4.41
C ILE A 138 3.60 11.89 -5.52
N GLU A 139 4.10 11.51 -6.70
CA GLU A 139 3.23 11.14 -7.82
C GLU A 139 2.32 10.00 -7.39
N GLU A 140 1.04 10.29 -7.27
CA GLU A 140 0.05 9.26 -7.02
C GLU A 140 -0.02 8.40 -8.28
N SER A 141 0.02 7.08 -8.11
CA SER A 141 -0.67 6.25 -9.08
C SER A 141 -2.14 6.48 -8.79
N PRO A 142 -2.89 7.24 -9.59
CA PRO A 142 -4.31 7.29 -9.36
C PRO A 142 -4.77 5.84 -9.42
N TYR A 143 -5.37 5.37 -8.33
CA TYR A 143 -6.34 4.29 -8.38
C TYR A 143 -7.51 4.83 -9.22
N THR A 144 -7.26 5.12 -10.51
CA THR A 144 -8.30 5.63 -11.38
C THR A 144 -9.40 4.60 -11.34
N SER A 145 -10.62 5.09 -11.15
CA SER A 145 -11.82 4.29 -11.25
C SER A 145 -11.75 3.34 -12.47
N VAL A 146 -11.15 3.74 -13.59
CA VAL A 146 -10.94 2.88 -14.77
C VAL A 146 -10.02 1.68 -14.53
N VAL A 147 -8.80 1.86 -14.01
CA VAL A 147 -7.86 0.74 -13.77
C VAL A 147 -8.38 -0.18 -12.68
N VAL A 148 -8.98 0.38 -11.63
CA VAL A 148 -9.59 -0.39 -10.54
C VAL A 148 -10.79 -1.17 -11.06
N ARG A 149 -11.67 -0.55 -11.86
CA ARG A 149 -12.78 -1.25 -12.51
C ARG A 149 -12.30 -2.36 -13.42
N GLN A 150 -11.21 -2.16 -14.16
CA GLN A 150 -10.62 -3.22 -14.96
C GLN A 150 -10.14 -4.38 -14.08
N GLN A 151 -9.44 -4.12 -12.98
CA GLN A 151 -9.03 -5.16 -12.03
C GLN A 151 -10.22 -5.87 -11.37
N MET A 152 -11.29 -5.16 -11.04
CA MET A 152 -12.52 -5.75 -10.52
C MET A 152 -13.22 -6.65 -11.56
N VAL A 153 -13.17 -6.27 -12.84
CA VAL A 153 -13.65 -7.11 -13.96
C VAL A 153 -12.75 -8.33 -14.13
N ASP A 154 -11.45 -8.13 -14.16
CA ASP A 154 -10.45 -9.19 -14.35
C ASP A 154 -10.51 -10.22 -13.22
N THR A 155 -10.86 -9.80 -12.00
CA THR A 155 -10.97 -10.68 -10.83
C THR A 155 -12.40 -11.13 -10.53
N SER A 156 -13.38 -10.76 -11.37
CA SER A 156 -14.80 -11.08 -11.14
C SER A 156 -15.07 -12.59 -11.03
N TYR A 157 -14.26 -13.43 -11.69
CA TYR A 157 -14.37 -14.89 -11.63
C TYR A 157 -14.05 -15.48 -10.23
N CYS A 158 -13.38 -14.72 -9.36
CA CYS A 158 -13.14 -15.10 -7.97
C CYS A 158 -14.32 -14.80 -7.04
N TRP A 159 -15.38 -14.14 -7.53
CA TRP A 159 -16.52 -13.72 -6.71
C TRP A 159 -17.77 -14.49 -7.14
N ILE A 160 -18.20 -15.41 -6.29
CA ILE A 160 -19.35 -16.30 -6.55
C ILE A 160 -20.57 -15.74 -5.81
N ASP A 161 -21.68 -15.54 -6.52
CA ASP A 161 -22.93 -15.14 -5.89
C ASP A 161 -23.40 -16.19 -4.88
N TYR A 162 -23.73 -15.76 -3.67
CA TYR A 162 -24.27 -16.66 -2.66
C TYR A 162 -25.73 -17.03 -2.99
N ASN A 163 -26.06 -18.30 -2.81
CA ASN A 163 -27.39 -18.84 -2.97
C ASN A 163 -27.67 -19.83 -1.83
N GLU A 164 -28.76 -19.64 -1.10
CA GLU A 164 -29.13 -20.47 0.05
C GLU A 164 -29.41 -21.94 -0.31
N LEU A 165 -29.72 -22.22 -1.58
CA LEU A 165 -29.98 -23.57 -2.07
C LEU A 165 -28.71 -24.34 -2.46
N ASP A 166 -27.61 -23.63 -2.67
CA ASP A 166 -26.35 -24.21 -3.11
C ASP A 166 -25.43 -24.47 -1.90
N ASP A 167 -24.58 -25.49 -2.00
CA ASP A 167 -23.56 -25.72 -0.99
C ASP A 167 -22.56 -24.57 -0.94
N PHE A 168 -22.05 -24.26 0.25
CA PHE A 168 -21.01 -23.23 0.41
C PHE A 168 -19.75 -23.64 -0.37
N PRO A 169 -19.16 -22.76 -1.22
CA PRO A 169 -18.05 -23.13 -2.10
C PRO A 169 -16.85 -23.68 -1.32
N GLN A 170 -16.33 -24.85 -1.74
CA GLN A 170 -15.20 -25.51 -1.06
C GLN A 170 -13.89 -24.71 -1.13
N ASN A 171 -13.75 -23.84 -2.13
CA ASN A 171 -12.60 -22.96 -2.33
C ASN A 171 -12.83 -21.53 -1.80
N ALA A 172 -13.86 -21.33 -0.97
CA ALA A 172 -14.06 -20.07 -0.28
C ALA A 172 -12.90 -19.76 0.66
N VAL A 173 -12.43 -18.52 0.63
CA VAL A 173 -11.27 -18.10 1.43
C VAL A 173 -11.72 -17.81 2.87
N MET A 174 -11.16 -18.55 3.82
CA MET A 174 -11.28 -18.25 5.24
C MET A 174 -10.36 -17.08 5.62
N ALA A 175 -10.93 -16.05 6.23
CA ALA A 175 -10.18 -14.94 6.82
C ALA A 175 -9.62 -15.28 8.20
N SER A 176 -10.20 -16.24 8.92
CA SER A 176 -9.68 -16.78 10.18
C SER A 176 -10.25 -18.17 10.47
N GLU A 177 -9.57 -18.92 11.35
CA GLU A 177 -9.88 -20.33 11.67
C GLU A 177 -11.23 -20.51 12.39
N ASP A 178 -11.83 -19.43 12.89
CA ASP A 178 -13.13 -19.41 13.57
C ASP A 178 -14.33 -19.42 12.59
N GLY A 179 -14.09 -19.72 11.30
CA GLY A 179 -15.15 -19.81 10.28
C GLY A 179 -15.60 -18.46 9.73
N LEU A 180 -14.75 -17.43 9.82
CA LEU A 180 -14.96 -16.16 9.13
C LEU A 180 -14.53 -16.28 7.67
N TYR A 181 -15.41 -15.93 6.74
CA TYR A 181 -15.10 -15.87 5.31
C TYR A 181 -15.17 -14.44 4.77
N ILE A 182 -14.69 -14.24 3.55
CA ILE A 182 -14.67 -12.94 2.90
C ILE A 182 -15.82 -12.85 1.91
N GLY A 183 -16.60 -11.78 2.03
CA GLY A 183 -17.65 -11.46 1.09
C GLY A 183 -17.61 -10.01 0.63
N ARG A 184 -18.47 -9.70 -0.34
CA ARG A 184 -18.79 -8.32 -0.70
C ARG A 184 -20.26 -8.18 -1.06
N ALA A 185 -20.83 -7.02 -0.86
CA ALA A 185 -22.23 -6.77 -1.17
C ALA A 185 -22.47 -5.32 -1.60
N HIS A 186 -23.52 -5.12 -2.41
CA HIS A 186 -23.95 -3.78 -2.78
C HIS A 186 -24.73 -3.10 -1.64
N HIS A 187 -24.38 -1.84 -1.37
CA HIS A 187 -25.08 -0.97 -0.43
C HIS A 187 -24.95 0.49 -0.84
N ARG A 188 -26.08 1.16 -1.10
CA ARG A 188 -26.15 2.60 -1.43
C ARG A 188 -25.06 3.04 -2.43
N GLU A 189 -25.08 2.42 -3.61
CA GLU A 189 -24.15 2.67 -4.73
C GLU A 189 -22.69 2.24 -4.50
N SER A 190 -22.31 1.83 -3.29
CA SER A 190 -21.04 1.15 -3.04
C SER A 190 -21.15 -0.36 -3.25
N LEU A 191 -20.09 -0.97 -3.78
CA LEU A 191 -19.80 -2.39 -3.61
C LEU A 191 -18.79 -2.50 -2.47
N THR A 192 -19.19 -3.08 -1.33
CA THR A 192 -18.39 -3.02 -0.10
C THR A 192 -17.96 -4.43 0.35
N PRO A 193 -16.67 -4.66 0.66
CA PRO A 193 -16.21 -5.92 1.25
C PRO A 193 -16.59 -6.01 2.74
N GLY A 194 -16.80 -7.25 3.21
CA GLY A 194 -17.19 -7.55 4.59
C GLY A 194 -16.95 -9.01 4.97
N GLY A 195 -17.28 -9.34 6.20
CA GLY A 195 -17.11 -10.69 6.76
C GLY A 195 -18.38 -11.51 6.64
N ILE A 196 -18.25 -12.79 6.26
CA ILE A 196 -19.36 -13.75 6.24
C ILE A 196 -19.25 -14.67 7.45
N ARG A 197 -20.34 -14.75 8.22
CA ARG A 197 -20.57 -15.78 9.24
C ARG A 197 -22.01 -16.24 9.16
N ASN A 198 -22.26 -17.54 9.35
CA ASN A 198 -23.61 -18.12 9.34
C ASN A 198 -24.44 -17.67 8.12
N ASN A 199 -23.83 -17.67 6.93
CA ASN A 199 -24.46 -17.27 5.68
C ASN A 199 -25.00 -15.84 5.61
N ILE A 200 -24.50 -14.94 6.47
CA ILE A 200 -24.78 -13.51 6.44
C ILE A 200 -23.47 -12.77 6.20
N CYS A 201 -23.42 -11.93 5.17
CA CYS A 201 -22.31 -11.01 4.94
C CYS A 201 -22.57 -9.70 5.67
N ILE A 202 -21.69 -9.32 6.58
CA ILE A 202 -21.78 -8.09 7.35
C ILE A 202 -20.78 -7.07 6.80
N ILE A 203 -21.28 -5.91 6.35
CA ILE A 203 -20.46 -4.86 5.75
C ILE A 203 -20.49 -3.55 6.58
N PRO A 204 -19.36 -2.81 6.64
CA PRO A 204 -19.31 -1.47 7.25
C PRO A 204 -19.65 -0.37 6.23
N TRP A 205 -20.66 0.46 6.52
CA TRP A 205 -20.99 1.63 5.68
C TRP A 205 -21.67 2.76 6.47
N GLY A 206 -21.18 3.98 6.29
CA GLY A 206 -21.83 5.22 6.75
C GLY A 206 -22.02 5.32 8.27
N GLY A 207 -21.05 4.82 9.05
CA GLY A 207 -21.12 4.79 10.51
C GLY A 207 -21.85 3.58 11.11
N ALA A 208 -22.42 2.70 10.27
CA ALA A 208 -23.20 1.54 10.72
C ALA A 208 -22.72 0.22 10.10
N SER A 209 -23.04 -0.87 10.77
CA SER A 209 -22.93 -2.24 10.25
C SER A 209 -24.22 -2.64 9.54
N HIS A 210 -24.12 -3.38 8.43
CA HIS A 210 -25.28 -3.82 7.65
C HIS A 210 -25.19 -5.31 7.33
N ASP A 211 -26.25 -6.04 7.68
CA ASP A 211 -26.38 -7.46 7.37
C ASP A 211 -26.92 -7.64 5.95
N LYS A 212 -26.29 -8.53 5.18
CA LYS A 212 -26.57 -8.74 3.76
C LYS A 212 -26.79 -10.23 3.50
N THR A 213 -27.96 -10.55 2.93
CA THR A 213 -28.32 -11.89 2.44
C THR A 213 -28.00 -12.05 0.96
N ASN A 214 -28.00 -10.97 0.20
CA ASN A 214 -27.51 -10.92 -1.18
C ASN A 214 -26.07 -10.42 -1.19
N PHE A 215 -25.12 -11.32 -1.40
CA PHE A 215 -23.69 -11.03 -1.41
C PHE A 215 -22.93 -12.01 -2.30
N GLN A 216 -21.66 -11.70 -2.55
CA GLN A 216 -20.71 -12.58 -3.23
C GLN A 216 -19.70 -13.10 -2.23
N ILE A 217 -19.28 -14.35 -2.42
CA ILE A 217 -18.25 -15.06 -1.65
C ILE A 217 -16.95 -14.99 -2.42
N PHE A 218 -15.86 -14.60 -1.74
CA PHE A 218 -14.55 -14.62 -2.33
C PHE A 218 -13.96 -16.03 -2.35
N CYS A 219 -13.68 -16.52 -3.55
CA CYS A 219 -13.12 -17.82 -3.85
C CYS A 219 -11.79 -17.62 -4.60
N GLY A 220 -10.69 -17.70 -3.88
CA GLY A 220 -9.34 -17.43 -4.38
C GLY A 220 -8.38 -18.54 -3.98
N LYS A 221 -7.27 -18.63 -4.72
CA LYS A 221 -6.14 -19.50 -4.38
C LYS A 221 -4.98 -18.63 -3.90
N GLU A 222 -4.19 -19.18 -2.96
CA GLU A 222 -2.92 -18.59 -2.51
C GLU A 222 -3.03 -17.12 -2.06
N VAL A 223 -3.83 -16.90 -1.02
CA VAL A 223 -3.95 -15.60 -0.37
C VAL A 223 -2.99 -15.48 0.80
N ASN A 224 -2.60 -14.26 1.11
CA ASN A 224 -1.86 -13.93 2.33
C ASN A 224 -2.41 -12.67 2.98
N TRP A 225 -2.08 -12.47 4.25
CA TRP A 225 -2.43 -11.30 5.03
C TRP A 225 -1.16 -10.53 5.38
N VAL A 226 -1.12 -9.27 4.98
CA VAL A 226 0.05 -8.41 5.17
C VAL A 226 -0.33 -7.27 6.11
N LYS A 227 0.45 -7.09 7.18
CA LYS A 227 0.25 -5.97 8.11
C LYS A 227 0.36 -4.63 7.37
N SER A 228 -0.62 -3.77 7.61
CA SER A 228 -0.84 -2.50 6.93
C SER A 228 -1.41 -1.48 7.91
N TRP A 229 -1.29 -0.20 7.57
CA TRP A 229 -1.85 0.88 8.36
C TRP A 229 -2.16 2.14 7.57
N GLU A 230 -2.90 3.08 8.16
CA GLU A 230 -3.11 4.46 7.67
C GLU A 230 -3.46 4.57 6.17
N GLY A 231 -4.25 3.63 5.65
CA GLY A 231 -4.67 3.56 4.25
C GLY A 231 -3.73 2.82 3.32
N SER A 232 -2.63 2.26 3.83
CA SER A 232 -1.65 1.50 3.06
C SER A 232 -2.26 0.20 2.50
N VAL A 233 -2.19 0.05 1.19
CA VAL A 233 -2.55 -1.14 0.42
C VAL A 233 -1.31 -1.73 -0.30
N PRO A 234 -0.73 -2.85 0.14
CA PRO A 234 0.48 -3.45 -0.42
C PRO A 234 0.31 -3.95 -1.87
N LEU A 235 1.43 -4.23 -2.55
CA LEU A 235 1.41 -4.92 -3.85
C LEU A 235 0.65 -6.24 -3.75
N TYR A 236 -0.10 -6.55 -4.81
CA TYR A 236 -1.02 -7.70 -4.91
C TYR A 236 -2.25 -7.65 -4.01
N ALA A 237 -2.52 -6.52 -3.34
CA ALA A 237 -3.80 -6.34 -2.68
C ALA A 237 -4.94 -6.36 -3.71
N LEU A 238 -6.00 -7.11 -3.38
CA LEU A 238 -7.14 -7.29 -4.26
C LEU A 238 -8.15 -6.12 -4.09
N PRO A 239 -8.41 -5.32 -5.14
CA PRO A 239 -9.57 -4.42 -5.12
C PRO A 239 -10.84 -5.25 -5.07
N ALA A 240 -11.67 -5.02 -4.06
CA ALA A 240 -12.86 -5.82 -3.78
C ALA A 240 -14.16 -5.02 -3.91
N GLY A 241 -14.06 -3.72 -4.14
CA GLY A 241 -15.20 -2.84 -4.16
C GLY A 241 -14.88 -1.43 -4.62
N GLU A 242 -15.92 -0.63 -4.71
CA GLU A 242 -15.88 0.79 -5.07
C GLU A 242 -16.83 1.54 -4.12
N SER A 243 -16.40 2.68 -3.60
CA SER A 243 -17.26 3.57 -2.79
C SER A 243 -18.28 4.30 -3.67
N GLU A 244 -19.26 4.93 -3.04
CA GLU A 244 -20.25 5.80 -3.69
C GLU A 244 -19.62 6.93 -4.53
N ASP A 245 -18.45 7.42 -4.11
CA ASP A 245 -17.68 8.47 -4.79
C ASP A 245 -16.67 7.93 -5.83
N GLY A 246 -16.66 6.62 -6.06
CA GLY A 246 -15.80 5.99 -7.06
C GLY A 246 -14.38 5.63 -6.59
N TYR A 247 -14.11 5.66 -5.29
CA TYR A 247 -12.81 5.26 -4.73
C TYR A 247 -12.72 3.74 -4.54
N ALA A 248 -11.56 3.17 -4.83
CA ALA A 248 -11.31 1.74 -4.62
C ALA A 248 -11.40 1.34 -3.14
N LEU A 249 -12.02 0.20 -2.88
CA LEU A 249 -12.06 -0.45 -1.58
C LEU A 249 -11.31 -1.78 -1.62
N PHE A 250 -10.48 -2.02 -0.61
CA PHE A 250 -9.70 -3.25 -0.47
C PHE A 250 -10.15 -4.05 0.75
N ILE A 251 -9.77 -5.32 0.82
CA ILE A 251 -10.15 -6.21 1.92
C ILE A 251 -9.14 -6.04 3.05
N GLY A 252 -9.63 -5.59 4.20
CA GLY A 252 -8.86 -5.57 5.45
C GLY A 252 -9.47 -6.50 6.49
N ARG A 253 -8.64 -7.04 7.37
CA ARG A 253 -9.09 -7.65 8.62
C ARG A 253 -8.41 -7.00 9.82
N VAL A 254 -9.13 -6.96 10.93
CA VAL A 254 -8.67 -6.41 12.21
C VAL A 254 -9.01 -7.41 13.31
N LEU A 255 -8.08 -7.61 14.25
CA LEU A 255 -8.32 -8.40 15.46
C LEU A 255 -8.93 -7.46 16.52
N HIS A 256 -10.23 -7.58 16.77
CA HIS A 256 -10.97 -6.80 17.77
C HIS A 256 -11.53 -7.73 18.84
N ASP A 257 -11.29 -7.43 20.11
CA ASP A 257 -11.73 -8.26 21.24
C ASP A 257 -11.41 -9.77 21.10
N GLY A 258 -10.26 -10.07 20.51
CA GLY A 258 -9.76 -11.44 20.33
C GLY A 258 -10.36 -12.20 19.14
N ILE A 259 -11.22 -11.57 18.35
CA ILE A 259 -11.79 -12.17 17.13
C ILE A 259 -11.48 -11.32 15.90
N TYR A 260 -11.27 -11.96 14.76
CA TYR A 260 -11.07 -11.25 13.51
C TYR A 260 -12.39 -10.75 12.96
N HIS A 261 -12.35 -9.55 12.37
CA HIS A 261 -13.43 -8.95 11.59
C HIS A 261 -12.87 -8.54 10.24
N VAL A 262 -13.60 -8.83 9.17
CA VAL A 262 -13.29 -8.36 7.81
C VAL A 262 -14.12 -7.11 7.51
N GLY A 263 -13.51 -6.16 6.82
CA GLY A 263 -14.16 -4.95 6.36
C GLY A 263 -13.43 -4.30 5.19
N LYS A 264 -13.59 -2.99 5.06
CA LYS A 264 -13.07 -2.23 3.92
C LYS A 264 -11.87 -1.38 4.32
N ILE A 265 -10.78 -1.49 3.56
CA ILE A 265 -9.71 -0.50 3.57
C ILE A 265 -10.10 0.58 2.57
N GLN A 266 -10.09 1.82 3.02
CA GLN A 266 -10.41 2.99 2.21
C GLN A 266 -9.20 3.93 2.23
N PRO A 267 -8.30 3.82 1.22
CA PRO A 267 -7.01 4.50 1.23
C PRO A 267 -7.12 6.02 1.38
N ASN A 268 -8.10 6.65 0.71
CA ASN A 268 -8.32 8.09 0.77
C ASN A 268 -8.79 8.57 2.17
N HIS A 269 -9.29 7.66 3.03
CA HIS A 269 -9.62 7.95 4.43
C HIS A 269 -8.52 7.52 5.41
N GLN A 270 -7.44 6.93 4.89
CA GLN A 270 -6.31 6.44 5.68
C GLN A 270 -6.74 5.45 6.79
N ALA A 271 -7.67 4.55 6.48
CA ALA A 271 -8.22 3.64 7.48
C ALA A 271 -8.77 2.33 6.90
N CYS A 272 -8.86 1.33 7.77
CA CYS A 272 -9.75 0.18 7.61
C CYS A 272 -10.97 0.36 8.50
N TYR A 273 -12.15 0.09 7.97
CA TYR A 273 -13.41 0.12 8.70
C TYR A 273 -13.92 -1.31 8.84
N ILE A 274 -14.30 -1.71 10.05
CA ILE A 274 -14.88 -3.02 10.34
C ILE A 274 -16.25 -2.91 11.03
N PRO A 275 -17.16 -3.87 10.79
CA PRO A 275 -18.44 -3.91 11.48
C PRO A 275 -18.28 -4.54 12.88
N VAL A 276 -18.63 -3.78 13.91
CA VAL A 276 -18.57 -4.22 15.32
C VAL A 276 -19.78 -3.66 16.07
N HIS A 277 -20.50 -4.52 16.79
CA HIS A 277 -21.63 -4.12 17.65
C HIS A 277 -22.67 -3.21 16.95
N GLY A 278 -22.97 -3.47 15.67
CA GLY A 278 -23.92 -2.68 14.88
C GLY A 278 -23.35 -1.36 14.31
N ARG A 279 -22.09 -1.02 14.60
CA ARG A 279 -21.42 0.19 14.14
C ARG A 279 -20.30 -0.11 13.15
N GLU A 280 -19.96 0.89 12.36
CA GLU A 280 -18.73 0.93 11.58
C GLU A 280 -17.63 1.55 12.45
N GLU A 281 -16.63 0.77 12.83
CA GLU A 281 -15.52 1.21 13.66
C GLU A 281 -14.26 1.41 12.81
N ARG A 282 -13.55 2.52 13.05
CA ARG A 282 -12.36 2.93 12.28
C ARG A 282 -11.08 2.42 12.94
N TYR A 283 -10.22 1.77 12.16
CA TYR A 283 -8.90 1.30 12.57
C TYR A 283 -7.82 1.85 11.65
N ILE A 284 -6.70 2.25 12.26
CA ILE A 284 -5.51 2.67 11.52
C ILE A 284 -4.50 1.54 11.36
N ASP A 285 -4.54 0.49 12.18
CA ASP A 285 -3.72 -0.71 12.04
C ASP A 285 -4.59 -1.91 11.66
N TYR A 286 -4.19 -2.67 10.64
CA TYR A 286 -4.96 -3.78 10.09
C TYR A 286 -4.06 -4.75 9.30
N GLU A 287 -4.64 -5.82 8.79
CA GLU A 287 -4.00 -6.68 7.80
C GLU A 287 -4.76 -6.58 6.47
N THR A 288 -4.04 -6.38 5.38
CA THR A 288 -4.60 -6.34 4.02
C THR A 288 -4.50 -7.70 3.37
N LEU A 289 -5.58 -8.14 2.71
CA LEU A 289 -5.56 -9.34 1.89
C LEU A 289 -4.76 -9.08 0.62
N VAL A 290 -3.79 -9.95 0.33
CA VAL A 290 -3.05 -9.99 -0.93
C VAL A 290 -3.24 -11.35 -1.62
N VAL A 291 -3.23 -11.35 -2.95
CA VAL A 291 -3.39 -12.57 -3.77
C VAL A 291 -2.09 -12.83 -4.51
N CYS A 292 -1.37 -13.91 -4.18
CA CYS A 292 -0.01 -14.14 -4.65
C CYS A 292 0.10 -14.55 -6.13
N ASP A 293 -1.01 -14.92 -6.77
CA ASP A 293 -0.99 -15.51 -8.12
C ASP A 293 -1.33 -14.54 -9.27
N HIS A 294 -1.53 -13.25 -8.98
CA HIS A 294 -1.75 -12.25 -10.05
C HIS A 294 -0.41 -11.66 -10.49
N TYR A 295 0.36 -12.43 -11.28
CA TYR A 295 1.30 -12.01 -12.35
C TYR A 295 2.25 -13.16 -12.80
N ALA A 296 1.79 -14.42 -12.78
CA ALA A 296 2.46 -15.49 -13.51
C ALA A 296 1.80 -15.68 -14.89
N ALA A 297 2.04 -14.74 -15.80
CA ALA A 297 1.90 -14.98 -17.24
C ALA A 297 3.09 -14.34 -17.97
N GLU A 298 4.23 -15.02 -17.86
CA GLU A 298 5.34 -14.87 -18.80
C GLU A 298 4.91 -15.38 -20.19
N TYR A 299 5.10 -14.53 -21.21
CA TYR A 299 5.42 -14.84 -22.61
C TYR A 299 4.59 -15.81 -23.50
N VAL A 300 4.19 -15.24 -24.64
CA VAL A 300 4.11 -15.73 -26.05
C VAL A 300 4.48 -17.20 -26.37
N GLY A 301 3.54 -17.88 -27.06
CA GLY A 301 3.75 -19.02 -27.99
C GLY A 301 2.71 -20.13 -27.82
N ARG A 302 1.94 -20.59 -28.81
CA ARG A 302 1.93 -20.47 -30.28
C ARG A 302 0.59 -19.92 -30.79
#